data_AF-A0A962VGD7-F1
#
_entry.id   AF-A0A962VGD7-F1
#
_cell.length_a   1.000
_cell.length_b   1.000
_cell.length_c   1.000
_cell.angle_alpha   90.00
_cell.angle_beta   90.00
_cell.angle_gamma   90.00
#
_symmetry.space_group_name_H-M   'P 1'
#
loop_
_entity.id
_entity.type
_entity.pdbx_description
1 polymer ?
#
loop_
_entity_poly.entity_id
_entity_poly.type
_entity_poly.pdbx_seq_one_letter_code
_entity_poly.pdbx_strand_id
1 'polypeptide(L)'
;MSETVSVGGLQVAKCLYDLINNDIAPGTDVEPAAFWQALEGIVRDLGPKNRALLDHRDALQAKLDDWHSAHKGQALDQREYQAFLAEIGYLVAEGPDFTVSTENVDPEIATLAGPQLVVPVDNARYALNAANARWGSLYDALYGTDVIPATDGAEKTSAFNPVRGARVVERAAQILDQAAPLAQGSYSEATAFALRDAGGRKQLSVQLANGASTELANAAQFAGFHETDGRLTTLLLVNNGLHIELLFDPNDAIGKVHPAGLKDVVMESALTTIQDCEDSVSAVDAEDKTRVYGNWLGIMQGTLETTLNKGGKSLVRRLNPDRSYTAPDGSTL
;
A
#
# COMPACT_ATOMS: atom_id res chain seq x y z
N MET A 1 -33.30 -17.46 5.36
CA MET A 1 -33.81 -16.09 5.33
C MET A 1 -33.26 -15.40 6.55
N SER A 2 -32.43 -14.38 6.36
CA SER A 2 -31.84 -13.60 7.45
C SER A 2 -32.93 -12.75 8.12
N GLU A 3 -32.87 -12.61 9.44
CA GLU A 3 -33.79 -11.78 10.22
C GLU A 3 -33.69 -10.31 9.77
N THR A 4 -34.82 -9.61 9.70
CA THR A 4 -34.88 -8.20 9.28
C THR A 4 -35.55 -7.32 10.33
N VAL A 5 -35.11 -6.06 10.42
CA VAL A 5 -35.67 -5.00 11.26
C VAL A 5 -36.22 -3.90 10.37
N SER A 6 -37.42 -3.41 10.69
CA SER A 6 -38.00 -2.25 10.01
C SER A 6 -37.49 -0.95 10.64
N VAL A 7 -36.96 -0.05 9.81
CA VAL A 7 -36.46 1.27 10.23
C VAL A 7 -36.99 2.31 9.28
N GLY A 8 -37.99 3.09 9.72
CA GLY A 8 -38.78 3.92 8.80
C GLY A 8 -39.45 3.05 7.73
N GLY A 9 -39.28 3.41 6.46
CA GLY A 9 -39.71 2.62 5.30
C GLY A 9 -38.76 1.50 4.86
N LEU A 10 -37.58 1.35 5.49
CA LEU A 10 -36.59 0.33 5.12
C LEU A 10 -36.84 -1.00 5.83
N GLN A 11 -36.51 -2.10 5.16
CA GLN A 11 -36.37 -3.44 5.76
C GLN A 11 -34.90 -3.82 5.71
N VAL A 12 -34.22 -3.82 6.86
CA VAL A 12 -32.76 -3.99 6.95
C VAL A 12 -32.45 -5.32 7.62
N ALA A 13 -31.50 -6.09 7.08
CA ALA A 13 -31.02 -7.29 7.74
C ALA A 13 -30.48 -6.97 9.15
N LYS A 14 -30.87 -7.76 10.15
CA LYS A 14 -30.57 -7.49 11.56
C LYS A 14 -29.07 -7.40 11.82
N CYS A 15 -28.25 -8.26 11.22
CA CYS A 15 -26.80 -8.22 11.36
C CYS A 15 -26.18 -6.87 10.94
N LEU A 16 -26.65 -6.32 9.81
CA LEU A 16 -26.19 -5.01 9.32
C LEU A 16 -26.72 -3.87 10.19
N TYR A 17 -27.97 -3.96 10.63
CA TYR A 17 -28.56 -2.98 11.55
C TYR A 17 -27.78 -2.90 12.87
N ASP A 18 -27.49 -4.06 13.46
CA ASP A 18 -26.75 -4.17 14.71
C ASP A 18 -25.30 -3.68 14.55
N LEU A 19 -24.60 -4.06 13.47
CA LEU A 19 -23.23 -3.57 13.18
C LEU A 19 -23.18 -2.04 13.11
N ILE A 20 -24.11 -1.43 12.37
CA ILE A 20 -24.11 0.03 12.20
C ILE A 20 -24.36 0.73 13.54
N ASN A 21 -25.35 0.27 14.30
CA ASN A 21 -25.76 0.97 15.52
C ASN A 21 -24.80 0.74 16.69
N ASN A 22 -24.25 -0.46 16.81
CA ASN A 22 -23.49 -0.87 17.99
C ASN A 22 -21.97 -0.71 17.79
N ASP A 23 -21.48 -0.82 16.55
CA ASP A 23 -20.03 -0.86 16.28
C ASP A 23 -19.55 0.33 15.44
N ILE A 24 -20.29 0.74 14.39
CA ILE A 24 -19.86 1.81 13.48
C ILE A 24 -20.23 3.20 13.98
N ALA A 25 -21.50 3.43 14.36
CA ALA A 25 -21.97 4.77 14.73
C ALA A 25 -21.33 5.34 16.00
N PRO A 26 -21.08 4.56 17.07
CA PRO A 26 -20.47 5.11 18.28
C PRO A 26 -19.10 5.76 18.02
N GLY A 27 -18.94 7.01 18.49
CA GLY A 27 -17.71 7.79 18.31
C GLY A 27 -17.61 8.57 17.00
N THR A 28 -18.63 8.53 16.13
CA THR A 28 -18.67 9.30 14.87
C THR A 28 -19.41 10.63 14.97
N ASP A 29 -20.01 10.94 16.12
CA ASP A 29 -20.96 12.05 16.32
C ASP A 29 -22.23 11.98 15.44
N VAL A 30 -22.50 10.82 14.81
CA VAL A 30 -23.72 10.57 14.04
C VAL A 30 -24.68 9.67 14.82
N GLU A 31 -25.84 10.21 15.18
CA GLU A 31 -26.90 9.44 15.83
C GLU A 31 -27.46 8.36 14.89
N PRO A 32 -27.56 7.09 15.34
CA PRO A 32 -28.06 6.00 14.49
C PRO A 32 -29.42 6.28 13.84
N ALA A 33 -30.35 6.88 14.58
CA ALA A 33 -31.66 7.25 14.04
C ALA A 33 -31.57 8.27 12.89
N ALA A 34 -30.67 9.24 13.00
CA ALA A 34 -30.43 10.24 11.96
C ALA A 34 -29.78 9.60 10.71
N PHE A 35 -28.83 8.68 10.92
CA PHE A 35 -28.23 7.90 9.83
C PHE A 35 -29.28 7.13 9.02
N TRP A 36 -30.15 6.37 9.68
CA TRP A 36 -31.18 5.58 8.98
C TRP A 36 -32.19 6.44 8.26
N GLN A 37 -32.61 7.56 8.87
CA GLN A 37 -33.51 8.52 8.22
C GLN A 37 -32.86 9.13 6.96
N ALA A 38 -31.58 9.48 7.03
CA ALA A 38 -30.84 9.99 5.89
C ALA A 38 -30.69 8.94 4.79
N LEU A 39 -30.35 7.69 5.14
CA LEU A 39 -30.24 6.58 4.20
C LEU A 39 -31.58 6.30 3.50
N GLU A 40 -32.70 6.31 4.23
CA GLU A 40 -34.03 6.17 3.64
C GLU A 40 -34.31 7.27 2.61
N GLY A 41 -33.98 8.52 2.95
CA GLY A 41 -34.11 9.65 2.03
C GLY A 41 -33.25 9.48 0.77
N ILE A 42 -31.98 9.08 0.92
CA ILE A 42 -31.06 8.84 -0.19
C ILE A 42 -31.57 7.72 -1.10
N VAL A 43 -32.01 6.59 -0.53
CA VAL A 43 -32.54 5.46 -1.30
C VAL A 43 -33.79 5.87 -2.08
N ARG A 44 -34.71 6.61 -1.44
CA ARG A 44 -35.92 7.12 -2.10
C ARG A 44 -35.60 8.06 -3.25
N ASP A 45 -34.67 8.99 -3.05
CA ASP A 45 -34.45 10.10 -3.98
C ASP A 45 -33.46 9.74 -5.10
N LEU A 46 -32.47 8.87 -4.83
CA LEU A 46 -31.44 8.45 -5.79
C LEU A 46 -31.65 7.06 -6.36
N GLY A 47 -32.42 6.18 -5.70
CA GLY A 47 -32.72 4.83 -6.19
C GLY A 47 -33.31 4.80 -7.60
N PRO A 48 -34.38 5.59 -7.89
CA PRO A 48 -34.95 5.67 -9.24
C PRO A 48 -33.96 6.21 -10.28
N LYS A 49 -33.11 7.17 -9.91
CA LYS A 49 -32.07 7.72 -10.81
C LYS A 49 -31.00 6.68 -11.13
N ASN A 50 -30.55 5.92 -10.13
CA ASN A 50 -29.60 4.83 -10.32
C ASN A 50 -30.17 3.76 -11.25
N ARG A 51 -31.44 3.35 -11.07
CA ARG A 51 -32.13 2.44 -12.00
C ARG A 51 -32.15 3.00 -13.42
N ALA A 52 -32.54 4.26 -13.60
CA ALA A 52 -32.59 4.89 -14.91
C ALA A 52 -31.20 4.94 -15.60
N LEU A 53 -30.12 5.12 -14.85
CA LEU A 53 -28.75 5.05 -15.38
C LEU A 53 -28.38 3.64 -15.86
N LEU A 54 -28.83 2.59 -15.16
CA LEU A 54 -28.62 1.21 -15.60
C LEU A 54 -29.45 0.90 -16.86
N ASP A 55 -30.72 1.31 -16.88
CA ASP A 55 -31.58 1.14 -18.06
C ASP A 55 -31.02 1.91 -19.27
N HIS A 56 -30.36 3.05 -19.04
CA HIS A 56 -29.67 3.80 -20.09
C HIS A 56 -28.45 3.05 -20.65
N ARG A 57 -27.66 2.38 -19.80
CA ARG A 57 -26.55 1.51 -20.24
C ARG A 57 -27.07 0.37 -21.12
N ASP A 58 -28.14 -0.30 -20.70
CA ASP A 58 -28.76 -1.39 -21.46
C ASP A 58 -29.31 -0.89 -22.81
N ALA A 59 -29.93 0.28 -22.83
CA ALA A 59 -30.44 0.89 -24.06
C ALA A 59 -29.31 1.26 -25.04
N LEU A 60 -28.16 1.77 -24.55
CA LEU A 60 -26.99 2.02 -25.38
C LEU A 60 -26.40 0.70 -25.92
N GLN A 61 -26.26 -0.31 -25.07
CA GLN A 61 -25.74 -1.62 -25.48
C GLN A 61 -26.63 -2.28 -26.54
N ALA A 62 -27.96 -2.25 -26.38
CA ALA A 62 -28.89 -2.79 -27.37
C ALA A 62 -28.72 -2.12 -28.75
N LYS A 63 -28.55 -0.80 -28.79
CA LYS A 63 -28.28 -0.07 -30.05
C LYS A 63 -26.96 -0.51 -30.68
N LEU A 64 -25.91 -0.72 -29.87
CA LEU A 64 -24.62 -1.22 -30.36
C LEU A 64 -24.77 -2.62 -30.96
N ASP A 65 -25.49 -3.51 -30.28
CA ASP A 65 -25.74 -4.88 -30.74
C ASP A 65 -26.54 -4.92 -32.03
N ASP A 66 -27.60 -4.09 -32.14
CA ASP A 66 -28.42 -3.94 -33.35
C ASP A 66 -27.60 -3.42 -34.53
N TRP A 67 -26.75 -2.40 -34.28
CA TRP A 67 -25.90 -1.83 -35.32
C TRP A 67 -24.93 -2.87 -35.88
N HIS A 68 -24.20 -3.58 -35.02
CA HIS A 68 -23.27 -4.63 -35.46
C HIS A 68 -23.98 -5.80 -36.14
N SER A 69 -25.19 -6.15 -35.69
CA SER A 69 -26.01 -7.19 -36.31
C SER A 69 -26.45 -6.82 -37.73
N ALA A 70 -26.84 -5.56 -37.95
CA ALA A 70 -27.22 -5.05 -39.27
C ALA A 70 -26.04 -4.98 -40.26
N HIS A 71 -24.83 -4.80 -39.76
CA HIS A 71 -23.59 -4.71 -40.56
C HIS A 71 -22.80 -6.02 -40.62
N LYS A 72 -23.41 -7.15 -40.23
CA LYS A 72 -22.74 -8.44 -40.19
C LYS A 72 -22.11 -8.83 -41.53
N GLY A 73 -20.82 -9.18 -41.50
CA GLY A 73 -20.05 -9.61 -42.66
C GLY A 73 -19.55 -8.48 -43.55
N GLN A 74 -19.86 -7.23 -43.21
CA GLN A 74 -19.31 -6.04 -43.86
C GLN A 74 -18.03 -5.60 -43.13
N ALA A 75 -17.13 -4.93 -43.85
CA ALA A 75 -16.00 -4.27 -43.20
C ALA A 75 -16.49 -3.05 -42.42
N LEU A 76 -15.91 -2.79 -41.25
CA LEU A 76 -16.28 -1.65 -40.42
C LEU A 76 -15.87 -0.33 -41.09
N ASP A 77 -16.85 0.51 -41.44
CA ASP A 77 -16.60 1.92 -41.77
C ASP A 77 -16.51 2.71 -40.46
N GLN A 78 -15.30 3.17 -40.13
CA GLN A 78 -15.06 3.91 -38.88
C GLN A 78 -15.77 5.26 -38.83
N ARG A 79 -15.92 5.96 -39.96
CA ARG A 79 -16.58 7.27 -39.99
C ARG A 79 -18.07 7.13 -39.74
N GLU A 80 -18.68 6.13 -40.37
CA GLU A 80 -20.08 5.80 -40.13
C GLU A 80 -20.31 5.37 -38.68
N TYR A 81 -19.48 4.47 -38.16
CA TYR A 81 -19.62 4.00 -36.78
C TYR A 81 -19.46 5.12 -35.75
N GLN A 82 -18.48 6.00 -35.93
CA GLN A 82 -18.30 7.16 -35.04
C GLN A 82 -19.48 8.13 -35.11
N ALA A 83 -20.04 8.37 -36.30
CA ALA A 83 -21.25 9.18 -36.46
C ALA A 83 -22.45 8.56 -35.73
N PHE A 84 -22.62 7.24 -35.83
CA PHE A 84 -23.63 6.50 -35.10
C PHE A 84 -23.46 6.62 -33.57
N LEU A 85 -22.24 6.45 -33.05
CA LEU A 85 -21.96 6.60 -31.61
C LEU A 85 -22.30 8.00 -31.10
N ALA A 86 -22.03 9.04 -31.90
CA ALA A 86 -22.42 10.41 -31.57
C ALA A 86 -23.93 10.61 -31.64
N GLU A 87 -24.61 10.07 -32.66
CA GLU A 87 -26.06 10.15 -32.85
C GLU A 87 -26.82 9.54 -31.67
N ILE A 88 -26.38 8.39 -31.17
CA ILE A 88 -27.04 7.72 -30.04
C ILE A 88 -26.71 8.34 -28.67
N GLY A 89 -25.82 9.34 -28.65
CA GLY A 89 -25.35 10.02 -27.43
C GLY A 89 -24.30 9.24 -26.64
N TYR A 90 -23.68 8.22 -27.23
CA TYR A 90 -22.58 7.48 -26.60
C TYR A 90 -21.29 8.31 -26.60
N LEU A 91 -20.94 8.87 -27.76
CA LEU A 91 -19.84 9.82 -27.88
C LEU A 91 -20.38 11.25 -27.76
N VAL A 92 -20.03 11.93 -26.68
CA VAL A 92 -20.42 13.33 -26.44
C VAL A 92 -19.34 14.28 -26.94
N ALA A 93 -19.72 15.52 -27.23
CA ALA A 93 -18.76 16.56 -27.58
C ALA A 93 -17.82 16.83 -26.40
N GLU A 94 -16.52 16.96 -26.71
CA GLU A 94 -15.52 17.34 -25.71
C GLU A 94 -15.85 18.72 -25.12
N GLY A 95 -15.77 18.81 -23.79
CA GLY A 95 -15.95 20.07 -23.07
C GLY A 95 -14.73 20.99 -23.20
N PRO A 96 -14.83 22.24 -22.77
CA PRO A 96 -13.66 23.11 -22.71
C PRO A 96 -12.62 22.60 -21.68
N ASP A 97 -11.36 22.98 -21.89
CA ASP A 97 -10.29 22.74 -20.93
C ASP A 97 -10.67 23.26 -19.53
N PHE A 98 -10.34 22.47 -18.50
CA PHE A 98 -10.49 22.85 -17.10
C PHE A 98 -9.37 22.27 -16.25
N THR A 99 -9.26 22.72 -15.00
CA THR A 99 -8.31 22.18 -14.01
C THR A 99 -9.10 21.67 -12.80
N VAL A 100 -8.70 20.52 -12.26
CA VAL A 100 -9.30 19.98 -11.03
C VAL A 100 -9.01 20.90 -9.84
N SER A 101 -9.95 21.00 -8.90
CA SER A 101 -9.88 21.92 -7.76
C SER A 101 -9.87 21.22 -6.40
N THR A 102 -9.49 19.94 -6.37
CA THR A 102 -9.50 19.12 -5.14
C THR A 102 -8.41 19.60 -4.18
N GLU A 103 -8.79 19.88 -2.94
CA GLU A 103 -7.89 20.26 -1.85
C GLU A 103 -7.81 19.13 -0.80
N ASN A 104 -6.92 19.27 0.17
CA ASN A 104 -6.78 18.36 1.32
C ASN A 104 -6.48 16.90 0.93
N VAL A 105 -5.65 16.70 -0.10
CA VAL A 105 -5.20 15.38 -0.56
C VAL A 105 -3.86 15.02 0.06
N ASP A 106 -3.76 13.82 0.63
CA ASP A 106 -2.52 13.32 1.24
C ASP A 106 -1.35 13.25 0.24
N PRO A 107 -0.09 13.46 0.71
CA PRO A 107 1.10 13.45 -0.14
C PRO A 107 1.27 12.18 -0.97
N GLU A 108 0.90 11.02 -0.41
CA GLU A 108 0.95 9.69 -1.03
C GLU A 108 0.12 9.59 -2.32
N ILE A 109 -0.86 10.48 -2.51
CA ILE A 109 -1.69 10.57 -3.72
C ILE A 109 -1.29 11.81 -4.54
N ALA A 110 -1.06 12.95 -3.89
CA ALA A 110 -0.92 14.24 -4.57
C ALA A 110 0.47 14.50 -5.15
N THR A 111 1.53 14.03 -4.48
CA THR A 111 2.91 14.49 -4.74
C THR A 111 3.96 13.38 -4.82
N LEU A 112 3.65 12.19 -4.31
CA LEU A 112 4.55 11.05 -4.32
C LEU A 112 4.17 10.06 -5.44
N ALA A 113 5.18 9.35 -5.93
CA ALA A 113 5.00 8.26 -6.87
C ALA A 113 5.51 6.96 -6.23
N GLY A 114 4.63 5.97 -6.12
CA GLY A 114 4.98 4.68 -5.54
C GLY A 114 3.93 3.61 -5.81
N PRO A 115 4.22 2.34 -5.44
CA PRO A 115 3.26 1.25 -5.55
C PRO A 115 1.93 1.51 -4.85
N GLN A 116 0.84 1.06 -5.48
CA GLN A 116 -0.49 0.94 -4.90
C GLN A 116 -0.88 -0.54 -4.85
N LEU A 117 -1.30 -1.03 -3.68
CA LEU A 117 -1.85 -2.37 -3.53
C LEU A 117 -3.37 -2.37 -3.69
N VAL A 118 -3.91 -3.51 -4.09
CA VAL A 118 -5.35 -3.79 -4.06
C VAL A 118 -5.54 -5.11 -3.33
N VAL A 119 -6.47 -5.15 -2.37
CA VAL A 119 -6.62 -6.30 -1.48
C VAL A 119 -8.07 -6.53 -1.10
N PRO A 120 -8.55 -7.79 -1.04
CA PRO A 120 -9.92 -8.06 -0.62
C PRO A 120 -10.10 -7.77 0.87
N VAL A 121 -10.98 -6.83 1.21
CA VAL A 121 -11.18 -6.40 2.60
C VAL A 121 -11.92 -7.46 3.42
N ASP A 122 -12.63 -8.40 2.79
CA ASP A 122 -13.30 -9.51 3.48
C ASP A 122 -12.31 -10.50 4.13
N ASN A 123 -11.03 -10.45 3.74
CA ASN A 123 -9.93 -11.20 4.33
C ASN A 123 -9.06 -10.30 5.22
N ALA A 124 -9.37 -10.29 6.53
CA ALA A 124 -8.67 -9.49 7.53
C ALA A 124 -7.13 -9.70 7.52
N ARG A 125 -6.65 -10.92 7.23
CA ARG A 125 -5.21 -11.19 7.15
C ARG A 125 -4.57 -10.45 5.99
N TYR A 126 -5.20 -10.47 4.81
CA TYR A 126 -4.65 -9.79 3.65
C TYR A 126 -4.76 -8.28 3.79
N ALA A 127 -5.92 -7.78 4.23
CA ALA A 127 -6.14 -6.36 4.51
C ALA A 127 -5.07 -5.78 5.44
N LEU A 128 -4.77 -6.48 6.54
CA LEU A 128 -3.79 -6.06 7.54
C LEU A 128 -2.34 -6.16 7.00
N ASN A 129 -2.02 -7.20 6.22
CA ASN A 129 -0.71 -7.29 5.57
C ASN A 129 -0.49 -6.14 4.59
N ALA A 130 -1.52 -5.77 3.83
CA ALA A 130 -1.44 -4.68 2.86
C ALA A 130 -1.29 -3.32 3.56
N ALA A 131 -2.05 -3.08 4.63
CA ALA A 131 -1.90 -1.87 5.44
C ALA A 131 -0.47 -1.75 6.03
N ASN A 132 0.12 -2.86 6.47
CA ASN A 132 1.49 -2.89 6.98
C ASN A 132 2.57 -2.91 5.88
N ALA A 133 2.19 -3.05 4.60
CA ALA A 133 3.13 -3.17 3.49
C ALA A 133 3.74 -1.83 3.06
N ARG A 134 3.38 -0.70 3.68
CA ARG A 134 4.08 0.58 3.47
C ARG A 134 5.59 0.42 3.65
N TRP A 135 6.02 -0.40 4.61
CA TRP A 135 7.43 -0.68 4.88
C TRP A 135 7.73 -2.17 4.75
N GLY A 136 8.54 -2.54 3.76
CA GLY A 136 8.86 -3.93 3.44
C GLY A 136 10.35 -4.23 3.44
N SER A 137 10.74 -5.38 3.99
CA SER A 137 12.12 -5.87 3.94
C SER A 137 12.52 -6.19 2.50
N LEU A 138 13.56 -5.52 1.99
CA LEU A 138 14.16 -5.81 0.70
C LEU A 138 14.87 -7.16 0.73
N TYR A 139 15.51 -7.53 1.86
CA TYR A 139 16.19 -8.81 1.95
C TYR A 139 15.21 -9.97 1.87
N ASP A 140 14.09 -9.91 2.59
CA ASP A 140 13.05 -10.93 2.51
C ASP A 140 12.43 -11.00 1.11
N ALA A 141 12.19 -9.86 0.46
CA ALA A 141 11.67 -9.81 -0.90
C ALA A 141 12.64 -10.46 -1.91
N LEU A 142 13.92 -10.09 -1.88
CA LEU A 142 14.94 -10.65 -2.77
C LEU A 142 15.20 -12.14 -2.48
N TYR A 143 15.29 -12.52 -1.21
CA TYR A 143 15.53 -13.90 -0.81
C TYR A 143 14.31 -14.78 -1.14
N GLY A 144 13.10 -14.30 -0.91
CA GLY A 144 11.84 -15.02 -1.01
C GLY A 144 11.27 -15.15 -2.42
N THR A 145 11.72 -14.35 -3.39
CA THR A 145 11.24 -14.35 -4.78
C THR A 145 12.26 -14.97 -5.76
N ASP A 146 11.94 -15.02 -7.04
CA ASP A 146 12.81 -15.50 -8.11
C ASP A 146 13.73 -14.42 -8.69
N VAL A 147 13.66 -13.18 -8.17
CA VAL A 147 14.56 -12.07 -8.54
C VAL A 147 16.04 -12.47 -8.41
N ILE A 148 16.39 -13.23 -7.37
CA ILE A 148 17.68 -13.90 -7.27
C ILE A 148 17.52 -15.33 -7.81
N PRO A 149 18.16 -15.68 -8.94
CA PRO A 149 18.08 -17.01 -9.53
C PRO A 149 18.53 -18.11 -8.56
N ALA A 150 17.81 -19.24 -8.57
CA ALA A 150 18.13 -20.43 -7.80
C ALA A 150 19.13 -21.32 -8.57
N THR A 151 20.32 -20.78 -8.83
CA THR A 151 21.41 -21.46 -9.55
C THR A 151 22.72 -21.39 -8.76
N ASP A 152 23.67 -22.26 -9.11
CA ASP A 152 25.03 -22.29 -8.56
C ASP A 152 25.09 -22.32 -7.02
N GLY A 153 24.20 -23.10 -6.41
CA GLY A 153 24.17 -23.26 -4.95
C GLY A 153 23.36 -22.18 -4.21
N ALA A 154 22.65 -21.29 -4.92
CA ALA A 154 21.80 -20.25 -4.34
C ALA A 154 20.31 -20.63 -4.26
N GLU A 155 20.00 -21.93 -4.20
CA GLU A 155 18.63 -22.44 -4.09
C GLU A 155 18.01 -22.09 -2.73
N LYS A 156 16.69 -21.90 -2.70
CA LYS A 156 15.94 -21.76 -1.44
C LYS A 156 15.80 -23.13 -0.80
N THR A 157 16.22 -23.25 0.45
CA THR A 157 16.04 -24.48 1.24
C THR A 157 15.17 -24.17 2.46
N SER A 158 14.87 -25.19 3.28
CA SER A 158 14.18 -25.00 4.56
C SER A 158 15.01 -24.22 5.59
N ALA A 159 16.34 -24.19 5.42
CA ALA A 159 17.27 -23.41 6.22
C ALA A 159 17.81 -22.21 5.43
N PHE A 160 18.38 -21.25 6.15
CA PHE A 160 19.11 -20.14 5.54
C PHE A 160 20.27 -20.67 4.69
N ASN A 161 20.34 -20.24 3.44
CA ASN A 161 21.41 -20.55 2.51
C ASN A 161 22.36 -19.34 2.43
N PRO A 162 23.58 -19.42 2.97
CA PRO A 162 24.54 -18.31 2.96
C PRO A 162 24.94 -17.85 1.56
N VAL A 163 24.99 -18.76 0.57
CA VAL A 163 25.31 -18.41 -0.82
C VAL A 163 24.22 -17.52 -1.41
N ARG A 164 22.95 -17.87 -1.18
CA ARG A 164 21.82 -17.03 -1.56
C ARG A 164 21.80 -15.71 -0.80
N GLY A 165 22.06 -15.74 0.51
CA GLY A 165 22.13 -14.55 1.36
C GLY A 165 23.18 -13.55 0.87
N ALA A 166 24.36 -14.01 0.48
CA ALA A 166 25.41 -13.16 -0.09
C ALA A 166 24.94 -12.46 -1.39
N ARG A 167 24.26 -13.18 -2.29
CA ARG A 167 23.67 -12.60 -3.51
C ARG A 167 22.58 -11.56 -3.21
N VAL A 168 21.81 -11.76 -2.14
CA VAL A 168 20.80 -10.79 -1.69
C VAL A 168 21.47 -9.50 -1.20
N VAL A 169 22.50 -9.61 -0.36
CA VAL A 169 23.27 -8.46 0.13
C VAL A 169 23.93 -7.70 -1.02
N GLU A 170 24.57 -8.41 -1.95
CA GLU A 170 25.17 -7.81 -3.14
C GLU A 170 24.13 -7.05 -3.99
N ARG A 171 22.96 -7.67 -4.23
CA ARG A 171 21.90 -7.03 -5.00
C ARG A 171 21.32 -5.81 -4.29
N ALA A 172 21.17 -5.86 -2.97
CA ALA A 172 20.72 -4.72 -2.17
C ALA A 172 21.73 -3.58 -2.20
N ALA A 173 23.04 -3.87 -2.10
CA ALA A 173 24.09 -2.87 -2.25
C ALA A 173 24.03 -2.18 -3.63
N GLN A 174 23.82 -2.93 -4.71
CA GLN A 174 23.65 -2.35 -6.06
C GLN A 174 22.42 -1.44 -6.17
N ILE A 175 21.34 -1.74 -5.45
CA ILE A 175 20.14 -0.90 -5.40
C ILE A 175 20.43 0.38 -4.62
N LEU A 176 21.14 0.28 -3.49
CA LEU A 176 21.56 1.44 -2.69
C LEU A 176 22.52 2.35 -3.47
N ASP A 177 23.49 1.78 -4.20
CA ASP A 177 24.41 2.54 -5.07
C ASP A 177 23.66 3.35 -6.15
N GLN A 178 22.50 2.87 -6.60
CA GLN A 178 21.66 3.58 -7.56
C GLN A 178 20.75 4.62 -6.89
N ALA A 179 20.17 4.29 -5.74
CA ALA A 179 19.16 5.12 -5.08
C ALA A 179 19.77 6.24 -4.23
N ALA A 180 20.89 5.99 -3.55
CA ALA A 180 21.56 6.92 -2.65
C ALA A 180 23.08 6.74 -2.72
N PRO A 181 23.71 7.01 -3.87
CA PRO A 181 25.12 6.69 -4.11
C PRO A 181 26.06 7.28 -3.05
N LEU A 182 27.11 6.55 -2.72
CA LEU A 182 28.26 7.09 -2.01
C LEU A 182 29.07 8.01 -2.95
N ALA A 183 29.71 9.05 -2.41
CA ALA A 183 30.58 9.93 -3.19
C ALA A 183 31.76 9.18 -3.82
N GLN A 184 32.24 8.14 -3.14
CA GLN A 184 33.28 7.23 -3.59
C GLN A 184 32.98 5.81 -3.09
N GLY A 185 33.31 4.80 -3.90
CA GLY A 185 33.12 3.38 -3.55
C GLY A 185 31.67 2.89 -3.73
N SER A 186 31.42 1.68 -3.22
CA SER A 186 30.10 1.02 -3.25
C SER A 186 29.65 0.62 -1.85
N TYR A 187 28.34 0.52 -1.62
CA TYR A 187 27.77 -0.08 -0.41
C TYR A 187 28.27 -1.52 -0.17
N SER A 188 28.66 -2.25 -1.21
CA SER A 188 29.24 -3.60 -1.09
C SER A 188 30.60 -3.61 -0.38
N GLU A 189 31.30 -2.47 -0.36
CA GLU A 189 32.59 -2.29 0.29
C GLU A 189 32.46 -1.68 1.69
N ALA A 190 31.26 -1.32 2.14
CA ALA A 190 31.04 -0.65 3.40
C ALA A 190 31.31 -1.56 4.61
N THR A 191 32.19 -1.13 5.50
CA THR A 191 32.57 -1.86 6.73
C THR A 191 32.11 -1.18 8.00
N ALA A 192 31.72 0.09 7.97
CA ALA A 192 31.11 0.78 9.10
C ALA A 192 30.32 2.02 8.65
N PHE A 193 29.25 2.33 9.38
CA PHE A 193 28.51 3.59 9.27
C PHE A 193 28.61 4.31 10.62
N ALA A 194 28.91 5.60 10.58
CA ALA A 194 29.04 6.43 11.76
C ALA A 194 28.46 7.82 11.52
N LEU A 195 27.92 8.43 12.57
CA LEU A 195 27.48 9.82 12.54
C LEU A 195 28.53 10.70 13.20
N ARG A 196 28.88 11.80 12.53
CA ARG A 196 29.80 12.81 13.04
C ARG A 196 29.04 14.09 13.34
N ASP A 197 29.35 14.73 14.46
CA ASP A 197 28.84 16.07 14.77
C ASP A 197 29.65 17.12 13.99
N ALA A 198 28.95 17.90 13.18
CA ALA A 198 29.54 19.01 12.43
C ALA A 198 28.56 20.19 12.41
N GLY A 199 28.94 21.31 13.04
CA GLY A 199 28.13 22.53 13.03
C GLY A 199 26.73 22.37 13.64
N GLY A 200 26.58 21.51 14.65
CA GLY A 200 25.29 21.23 15.30
C GLY A 200 24.36 20.29 14.52
N ARG A 201 24.86 19.65 13.44
CA ARG A 201 24.13 18.62 12.69
C ARG A 201 24.93 17.32 12.64
N LYS A 202 24.23 16.20 12.56
CA LYS A 202 24.81 14.90 12.23
C LYS A 202 25.13 14.83 10.74
N GLN A 203 26.30 14.30 10.42
CA GLN A 203 26.71 13.96 9.07
C GLN A 203 27.05 12.48 9.00
N LEU A 204 26.59 11.81 7.94
CA LEU A 204 26.90 10.41 7.72
C LEU A 204 28.33 10.24 7.20
N SER A 205 29.07 9.32 7.81
CA SER A 205 30.37 8.86 7.33
C SER A 205 30.33 7.34 7.17
N VAL A 206 30.81 6.86 6.02
CA VAL A 206 30.89 5.44 5.68
C VAL A 206 32.35 5.05 5.54
N GLN A 207 32.79 4.02 6.26
CA GLN A 207 34.13 3.45 6.10
C GLN A 207 34.08 2.31 5.07
N LEU A 208 35.02 2.31 4.14
CA LEU A 208 35.16 1.30 3.10
C LEU A 208 36.23 0.27 3.47
N ALA A 209 36.19 -0.91 2.85
CA ALA A 209 37.11 -2.02 3.10
C ALA A 209 38.60 -1.69 2.84
N ASN A 210 38.88 -0.71 1.98
CA ASN A 210 40.22 -0.19 1.73
C ASN A 210 40.73 0.77 2.83
N GLY A 211 39.93 1.02 3.87
CA GLY A 211 40.23 1.92 4.98
C GLY A 211 39.85 3.38 4.75
N ALA A 212 39.46 3.76 3.53
CA ALA A 212 39.00 5.11 3.22
C ALA A 212 37.66 5.41 3.89
N SER A 213 37.41 6.69 4.17
CA SER A 213 36.08 7.19 4.58
C SER A 213 35.46 7.96 3.43
N THR A 214 34.17 7.76 3.22
CA THR A 214 33.33 8.48 2.25
C THR A 214 32.06 9.00 2.94
N GLU A 215 31.25 9.71 2.17
CA GLU A 215 29.92 10.22 2.49
C GLU A 215 28.95 9.87 1.36
N LEU A 216 27.67 10.29 1.47
CA LEU A 216 26.73 10.23 0.35
C LEU A 216 27.15 11.25 -0.72
N ALA A 217 27.01 10.89 -1.99
CA ALA A 217 27.22 11.83 -3.10
C ALA A 217 26.28 13.04 -3.01
N ASN A 218 25.08 12.84 -2.44
CA ASN A 218 24.16 13.91 -2.06
C ASN A 218 23.81 13.79 -0.57
N ALA A 219 24.39 14.67 0.26
CA ALA A 219 24.16 14.68 1.70
C ALA A 219 22.69 14.92 2.09
N ALA A 220 21.86 15.54 1.24
CA ALA A 220 20.44 15.75 1.50
C ALA A 220 19.63 14.45 1.52
N GLN A 221 20.19 13.34 1.04
CA GLN A 221 19.55 12.03 1.10
C GLN A 221 19.63 11.40 2.49
N PHE A 222 20.44 11.93 3.42
CA PHE A 222 20.41 11.51 4.82
C PHE A 222 19.23 12.19 5.52
N ALA A 223 18.14 11.43 5.70
CA ALA A 223 16.88 11.94 6.23
C ALA A 223 16.80 11.85 7.76
N GLY A 224 17.37 10.81 8.38
CA GLY A 224 17.29 10.64 9.82
C GLY A 224 17.97 9.36 10.31
N PHE A 225 17.90 9.11 11.61
CA PHE A 225 18.56 7.96 12.23
C PHE A 225 17.94 7.58 13.57
N HIS A 226 18.37 6.41 14.07
CA HIS A 226 18.26 6.02 15.47
C HIS A 226 19.61 5.59 16.02
N GLU A 227 19.87 6.03 17.24
CA GLU A 227 20.95 5.50 18.07
C GLU A 227 20.36 4.83 19.30
N THR A 228 20.90 3.67 19.67
CA THR A 228 20.59 2.99 20.93
C THR A 228 21.91 2.74 21.65
N ASP A 229 22.02 3.20 22.89
CA ASP A 229 23.25 3.11 23.69
C ASP A 229 24.49 3.67 22.97
N GLY A 230 24.33 4.78 22.23
CA GLY A 230 25.40 5.44 21.47
C GLY A 230 25.82 4.69 20.20
N ARG A 231 25.04 3.72 19.73
CA ARG A 231 25.29 2.97 18.51
C ARG A 231 24.19 3.21 17.50
N LEU A 232 24.58 3.47 16.25
CA LEU A 232 23.65 3.57 15.13
C LEU A 232 22.93 2.22 14.93
N THR A 233 21.60 2.22 15.08
CA THR A 233 20.74 1.04 14.87
C THR A 233 19.88 1.17 13.62
N THR A 234 19.60 2.40 13.19
CA THR A 234 18.87 2.66 11.94
C THR A 234 19.40 3.92 11.28
N LEU A 235 19.63 3.85 9.99
CA LEU A 235 19.89 5.00 9.13
C LEU A 235 18.73 5.14 8.15
N LEU A 236 18.09 6.31 8.13
CA LEU A 236 17.01 6.65 7.21
C LEU A 236 17.55 7.51 6.07
N LEU A 237 17.36 7.01 4.85
CA LEU A 237 17.67 7.70 3.62
C LEU A 237 16.39 8.10 2.89
N VAL A 238 16.49 9.06 1.97
CA VAL A 238 15.39 9.45 1.08
C VAL A 238 15.88 9.62 -0.35
N ASN A 239 15.08 9.14 -1.31
CA ASN A 239 15.30 9.34 -2.74
C ASN A 239 13.96 9.45 -3.46
N ASN A 240 13.78 10.46 -4.32
CA ASN A 240 12.53 10.71 -5.04
C ASN A 240 11.27 10.74 -4.15
N GLY A 241 11.41 11.22 -2.91
CA GLY A 241 10.32 11.28 -1.93
C GLY A 241 10.00 9.97 -1.21
N LEU A 242 10.69 8.86 -1.54
CA LEU A 242 10.54 7.57 -0.87
C LEU A 242 11.71 7.31 0.08
N HIS A 243 11.40 6.72 1.23
CA HIS A 243 12.39 6.43 2.25
C HIS A 243 12.99 5.02 2.16
N ILE A 244 14.22 4.87 2.67
CA ILE A 244 14.94 3.61 2.77
C ILE A 244 15.59 3.54 4.16
N GLU A 245 15.32 2.49 4.93
CA GLU A 245 16.02 2.20 6.19
C GLU A 245 17.16 1.23 5.97
N LEU A 246 18.32 1.52 6.55
CA LEU A 246 19.40 0.56 6.76
C LEU A 246 19.39 0.17 8.24
N LEU A 247 19.10 -1.10 8.52
CA LEU A 247 18.98 -1.61 9.89
C LEU A 247 20.26 -2.31 10.33
N PHE A 248 20.84 -1.88 11.44
CA PHE A 248 22.11 -2.40 11.95
C PHE A 248 21.91 -3.22 13.22
N ASP A 249 22.44 -4.44 13.23
CA ASP A 249 22.43 -5.33 14.38
C ASP A 249 23.48 -6.44 14.20
N PRO A 250 24.71 -6.29 14.75
CA PRO A 250 25.76 -7.30 14.58
C PRO A 250 25.51 -8.58 15.37
N ASN A 251 24.47 -8.65 16.20
CA ASN A 251 24.07 -9.89 16.87
C ASN A 251 23.03 -10.69 16.07
N ASP A 252 22.40 -10.07 15.07
CA ASP A 252 21.48 -10.72 14.14
C ASP A 252 22.20 -11.75 13.26
N ALA A 253 21.49 -12.79 12.82
CA ALA A 253 22.08 -13.87 12.01
C ALA A 253 22.67 -13.37 10.68
N ILE A 254 22.04 -12.37 10.05
CA ILE A 254 22.51 -11.73 8.82
C ILE A 254 23.51 -10.63 9.17
N GLY A 255 23.16 -9.77 10.14
CA GLY A 255 24.02 -8.65 10.52
C GLY A 255 25.41 -9.07 11.01
N LYS A 256 25.52 -10.21 11.71
CA LYS A 256 26.80 -10.78 12.18
C LYS A 256 27.77 -11.13 11.05
N VAL A 257 27.27 -11.46 9.87
CA VAL A 257 28.10 -11.86 8.71
C VAL A 257 28.29 -10.72 7.71
N HIS A 258 27.63 -9.57 7.91
CA HIS A 258 27.86 -8.36 7.12
C HIS A 258 28.98 -7.52 7.74
N PRO A 259 30.00 -7.05 6.98
CA PRO A 259 31.13 -6.29 7.53
C PRO A 259 30.72 -5.07 8.35
N ALA A 260 29.70 -4.33 7.90
CA ALA A 260 29.13 -3.19 8.62
C ALA A 260 28.04 -3.50 9.66
N GLY A 261 27.70 -4.76 9.92
CA GLY A 261 26.61 -5.12 10.84
C GLY A 261 25.20 -4.90 10.28
N LEU A 262 25.05 -4.63 8.98
CA LEU A 262 23.76 -4.40 8.32
C LEU A 262 22.97 -5.72 8.27
N LYS A 263 21.81 -5.75 8.93
CA LYS A 263 20.93 -6.92 8.95
C LYS A 263 19.83 -6.91 7.89
N ASP A 264 19.39 -5.72 7.48
CA ASP A 264 18.33 -5.57 6.47
C ASP A 264 18.33 -4.16 5.86
N VAL A 265 17.68 -4.05 4.70
CA VAL A 265 17.29 -2.80 4.05
C VAL A 265 15.77 -2.78 3.94
N VAL A 266 15.10 -1.83 4.60
CA VAL A 266 13.62 -1.71 4.54
C VAL A 266 13.25 -0.59 3.57
N MET A 267 12.36 -0.89 2.63
CA MET A 267 11.91 0.05 1.62
C MET A 267 10.53 0.59 2.01
N GLU A 268 10.37 1.91 1.94
CA GLU A 268 9.03 2.49 1.79
C GLU A 268 8.49 2.13 0.40
N SER A 269 7.29 1.56 0.34
CA SER A 269 6.79 0.89 -0.87
C SER A 269 5.30 1.12 -1.10
N ALA A 270 4.41 0.31 -0.54
CA ALA A 270 2.96 0.45 -0.77
C ALA A 270 2.41 1.72 -0.10
N LEU A 271 2.57 2.86 -0.78
CA LEU A 271 2.15 4.18 -0.30
C LEU A 271 0.65 4.24 -0.07
N THR A 272 -0.10 3.59 -0.96
CA THR A 272 -1.55 3.49 -0.87
C THR A 272 -2.00 2.05 -1.04
N THR A 273 -3.14 1.72 -0.42
CA THR A 273 -3.80 0.43 -0.56
C THR A 273 -5.28 0.65 -0.78
N ILE A 274 -5.83 0.05 -1.83
CA ILE A 274 -7.26 -0.07 -2.06
C ILE A 274 -7.76 -1.29 -1.28
N GLN A 275 -8.52 -1.06 -0.22
CA GLN A 275 -9.25 -2.08 0.52
C GLN A 275 -10.55 -2.37 -0.23
N ASP A 276 -10.50 -3.41 -1.06
CA ASP A 276 -11.49 -3.68 -2.09
C ASP A 276 -12.74 -4.36 -1.52
N CYS A 277 -13.90 -3.92 -2.00
CA CYS A 277 -15.23 -4.43 -1.69
C CYS A 277 -15.96 -4.96 -2.93
N GLU A 278 -15.29 -4.99 -4.08
CA GLU A 278 -15.83 -5.27 -5.40
C GLU A 278 -15.22 -6.58 -5.95
N ASP A 279 -14.33 -6.50 -6.95
CA ASP A 279 -13.98 -7.62 -7.82
C ASP A 279 -13.14 -8.70 -7.14
N SER A 280 -12.41 -8.38 -6.06
CA SER A 280 -11.64 -9.37 -5.31
C SER A 280 -12.41 -10.02 -4.16
N VAL A 281 -13.66 -9.62 -3.92
CA VAL A 281 -14.49 -10.09 -2.80
C VAL A 281 -15.70 -10.88 -3.30
N SER A 282 -16.09 -11.92 -2.57
CA SER A 282 -17.38 -12.60 -2.76
C SER A 282 -18.32 -12.21 -1.62
N ALA A 283 -19.13 -11.17 -1.83
CA ALA A 283 -20.11 -10.70 -0.85
C ALA A 283 -21.51 -10.55 -1.47
N VAL A 284 -22.36 -11.56 -1.27
CA VAL A 284 -23.64 -11.67 -1.99
C VAL A 284 -24.86 -11.44 -1.10
N ASP A 285 -24.68 -11.37 0.22
CA ASP A 285 -25.74 -11.13 1.19
C ASP A 285 -25.30 -10.22 2.36
N ALA A 286 -26.21 -10.01 3.30
CA ALA A 286 -25.97 -9.14 4.44
C ALA A 286 -24.89 -9.66 5.40
N GLU A 287 -24.71 -10.97 5.54
CA GLU A 287 -23.68 -11.55 6.42
C GLU A 287 -22.29 -11.28 5.84
N ASP A 288 -22.14 -11.46 4.53
CA ASP A 288 -20.90 -11.13 3.84
C ASP A 288 -20.59 -9.63 3.89
N LYS A 289 -21.57 -8.76 3.63
CA LYS A 289 -21.39 -7.31 3.71
C LYS A 289 -21.07 -6.85 5.13
N THR A 290 -21.67 -7.48 6.14
CA THR A 290 -21.35 -7.21 7.56
C THR A 290 -19.88 -7.53 7.86
N ARG A 291 -19.36 -8.66 7.34
CA ARG A 291 -17.93 -9.02 7.47
C ARG A 291 -17.01 -8.02 6.78
N VAL A 292 -17.34 -7.62 5.55
CA VAL A 292 -16.61 -6.60 4.77
C VAL A 292 -16.53 -5.28 5.55
N TYR A 293 -17.66 -4.77 6.02
CA TYR A 293 -17.73 -3.51 6.75
C TYR A 293 -17.08 -3.59 8.14
N GLY A 294 -17.17 -4.73 8.82
CA GLY A 294 -16.49 -4.96 10.10
C GLY A 294 -14.96 -4.91 9.97
N ASN A 295 -14.40 -5.52 8.92
CA ASN A 295 -12.96 -5.43 8.65
C ASN A 295 -12.55 -3.99 8.31
N TRP A 296 -13.33 -3.29 7.47
CA TRP A 296 -13.08 -1.88 7.14
C TRP A 296 -13.12 -0.98 8.38
N LEU A 297 -14.11 -1.16 9.26
CA LEU A 297 -14.19 -0.45 10.54
C LEU A 297 -12.93 -0.66 11.38
N GLY A 298 -12.47 -1.90 11.50
CA GLY A 298 -11.24 -2.21 12.24
C GLY A 298 -10.01 -1.51 11.68
N ILE A 299 -9.93 -1.30 10.36
CA ILE A 299 -8.84 -0.54 9.73
C ILE A 299 -8.97 0.94 10.09
N MET A 300 -10.16 1.52 9.92
CA MET A 300 -10.42 2.93 10.21
C MET A 300 -10.18 3.31 11.68
N GLN A 301 -10.42 2.37 12.60
CA GLN A 301 -10.16 2.57 14.03
C GLN A 301 -8.75 2.19 14.46
N GLY A 302 -7.93 1.60 13.59
CA GLY A 302 -6.61 1.09 13.97
C GLY A 302 -6.64 -0.19 14.83
N THR A 303 -7.78 -0.87 14.92
CA THR A 303 -8.03 -1.99 15.84
C THR A 303 -8.05 -3.36 15.17
N LEU A 304 -7.97 -3.43 13.83
CA LEU A 304 -7.99 -4.70 13.12
C LEU A 304 -6.85 -5.61 13.58
N GLU A 305 -7.20 -6.82 14.00
CA GLU A 305 -6.24 -7.86 14.35
C GLU A 305 -6.62 -9.22 13.77
N THR A 306 -5.63 -10.07 13.54
CA THR A 306 -5.85 -11.45 13.12
C THR A 306 -4.87 -12.40 13.81
N THR A 307 -5.30 -13.64 14.04
CA THR A 307 -4.47 -14.68 14.65
C THR A 307 -3.98 -15.68 13.61
N LEU A 308 -2.66 -15.86 13.55
CA LEU A 308 -1.99 -16.77 12.63
C LEU A 308 -1.37 -17.95 13.39
N ASN A 309 -1.62 -19.17 12.93
CA ASN A 309 -0.94 -20.36 13.43
C ASN A 309 0.29 -20.67 12.56
N LYS A 310 1.50 -20.49 13.10
CA LYS A 310 2.76 -20.81 12.41
C LYS A 310 3.59 -21.74 13.29
N GLY A 311 3.80 -22.98 12.84
CA GLY A 311 4.60 -23.97 13.56
C GLY A 311 4.07 -24.33 14.95
N GLY A 312 2.74 -24.39 15.11
CA GLY A 312 2.09 -24.70 16.39
C GLY A 312 2.04 -23.54 17.40
N LYS A 313 2.56 -22.35 17.03
CA LYS A 313 2.45 -21.13 17.83
C LYS A 313 1.42 -20.19 17.21
N SER A 314 0.61 -19.60 18.08
CA SER A 314 -0.34 -18.54 17.74
C SER A 314 0.37 -17.19 17.77
N LEU A 315 0.27 -16.42 16.69
CA LEU A 315 0.80 -15.07 16.55
C LEU A 315 -0.36 -14.12 16.23
N VAL A 316 -0.58 -13.12 17.08
CA VAL A 316 -1.53 -12.04 16.79
C VAL A 316 -0.83 -10.96 15.97
N ARG A 317 -1.42 -10.60 14.84
CA ARG A 317 -0.95 -9.54 13.95
C ARG A 317 -1.89 -8.34 14.05
N ARG A 318 -1.32 -7.13 14.10
CA ARG A 318 -2.00 -5.84 14.25
C ARG A 318 -1.41 -4.81 13.28
N LEU A 319 -2.13 -3.72 13.06
CA LEU A 319 -1.60 -2.56 12.33
C LEU A 319 -0.33 -2.05 13.01
N ASN A 320 0.68 -1.73 12.21
CA ASN A 320 1.93 -1.16 12.69
C ASN A 320 1.67 0.29 13.15
N PRO A 321 2.34 0.75 14.22
CA PRO A 321 2.33 2.17 14.57
C PRO A 321 3.14 2.97 13.54
N ASP A 322 2.99 4.30 13.61
CA ASP A 322 3.88 5.22 12.95
C ASP A 322 5.33 5.00 13.38
N ARG A 323 6.24 5.30 12.47
CA ARG A 323 7.68 5.28 12.70
C ARG A 323 8.12 6.71 13.01
N SER A 324 9.03 6.86 13.98
CA SER A 324 9.60 8.16 14.32
C SER A 324 11.11 8.09 14.27
N TYR A 325 11.80 9.18 13.92
CA TYR A 325 13.26 9.22 13.80
C TYR A 325 13.83 10.53 14.38
N THR A 326 15.16 10.57 14.55
CA THR A 326 15.88 11.83 14.76
C THR A 326 16.42 12.33 13.43
N ALA A 327 16.04 13.54 13.03
CA ALA A 327 16.57 14.22 11.85
C ALA A 327 18.05 14.61 12.07
N PRO A 328 18.83 14.89 11.01
CA PRO A 328 20.21 15.32 11.12
C PRO A 328 20.42 16.59 11.96
N ASP A 329 19.42 17.46 12.09
CA ASP A 329 19.47 18.66 12.93
C ASP A 329 18.96 18.45 14.36
N GLY A 330 18.56 17.22 14.71
CA GLY A 330 18.08 16.83 16.02
C GLY A 330 16.57 16.95 16.22
N SER A 331 15.80 17.41 15.22
CA SER A 331 14.33 17.39 15.32
C SER A 331 13.78 15.96 15.24
N THR A 332 12.55 15.77 15.72
CA THR A 332 11.82 14.53 15.50
C THR A 332 11.18 14.52 14.12
N LEU A 333 11.29 13.39 13.43
CA LEU A 333 10.50 13.02 12.24
C LEU A 333 9.48 11.98 12.63
#